data_AF-A0A434ELL8-F1
#
_entry.id   AF-A0A434ELL8-F1
#
_cell.length_a   1.000
_cell.length_b   1.000
_cell.length_c   1.000
_cell.angle_alpha   90.00
_cell.angle_beta   90.00
_cell.angle_gamma   90.00
#
_symmetry.space_group_name_H-M   'P 1'
#
loop_
_entity.id
_entity.type
_entity.pdbx_description
1 polymer ?
#
loop_
_entity_poly.entity_id
_entity_poly.type
_entity_poly.pdbx_seq_one_letter_code
_entity_poly.pdbx_strand_id
1 'polypeptide(L)'
;PPPPVPTAVPDLPTPAPGQEILLYRVEVPVYSAVPPVAQHLTMATLGTFHERRGEQSLLSSDTDLQPVWGRIFGQDAKMGWSGTVSPSFDGTLFGLQAGFDLIGRETASGSVDRAGLFLAYGSMNGDLRGQALGQDGLAVGNLDVSGTSVGGYWTRLGKSGWYLDGVLMATFFGGSASSSRDIGIDVGGTGVTASLEGGYPVALGQGWTLEPQAQLVWQHLALDDAKDRFSSVSFDSDDDVAGRIGLRLQ
;
A
#
# COMPACT_ATOMS: atom_id res chain seq x y z
N PRO A 1 6.25 26.47 36.91
CA PRO A 1 5.01 27.04 36.33
C PRO A 1 4.22 25.96 35.58
N PRO A 2 2.89 25.87 35.73
CA PRO A 2 2.09 25.04 34.83
C PRO A 2 2.24 25.57 33.38
N PRO A 3 2.23 24.70 32.37
CA PRO A 3 2.27 25.14 30.98
C PRO A 3 1.08 26.07 30.70
N PRO A 4 1.25 27.13 29.91
CA PRO A 4 0.16 28.03 29.55
C PRO A 4 -0.94 27.23 28.87
N VAL A 5 -2.16 27.30 29.41
CA VAL A 5 -3.34 26.73 28.76
C VAL A 5 -3.67 27.61 27.56
N PRO A 6 -3.75 27.08 26.33
CA PRO A 6 -4.21 27.86 25.19
C PRO A 6 -5.63 28.37 25.47
N THR A 7 -5.81 29.68 25.54
CA THR A 7 -7.09 30.34 25.82
C THR A 7 -7.88 30.70 24.58
N ALA A 8 -7.31 30.51 23.38
CA ALA A 8 -8.02 30.72 22.13
C ALA A 8 -9.05 29.60 21.94
N VAL A 9 -10.32 29.97 22.01
CA VAL A 9 -11.42 29.09 21.58
C VAL A 9 -11.24 28.86 20.08
N PRO A 10 -11.30 27.60 19.58
CA PRO A 10 -11.25 27.36 18.15
C PRO A 10 -12.38 28.14 17.47
N ASP A 11 -12.11 28.72 16.29
CA ASP A 11 -13.16 29.33 15.47
C ASP A 11 -14.13 28.23 15.03
N LEU A 12 -15.25 28.13 15.73
CA LEU A 12 -16.31 27.19 15.43
C LEU A 12 -17.33 27.84 14.49
N PRO A 13 -17.79 27.13 13.46
CA PRO A 13 -18.85 27.63 12.61
C PRO A 13 -20.16 27.82 13.40
N THR A 14 -20.91 28.86 13.06
CA THR A 14 -22.24 29.10 13.65
C THR A 14 -23.30 28.32 12.88
N PRO A 15 -24.07 27.42 13.53
CA PRO A 15 -25.11 26.65 12.84
C PRO A 15 -26.28 27.56 12.43
N ALA A 16 -26.81 27.34 11.23
CA ALA A 16 -28.11 27.91 10.83
C ALA A 16 -29.26 27.24 11.63
N PRO A 17 -30.44 27.86 11.75
CA PRO A 17 -31.59 27.25 12.41
C PRO A 17 -31.93 25.87 11.79
N GLY A 18 -31.89 24.82 12.60
CA GLY A 18 -32.13 23.43 12.17
C GLY A 18 -30.91 22.69 11.60
N GLN A 19 -29.73 23.33 11.57
CA GLN A 19 -28.49 22.70 11.16
C GLN A 19 -27.76 22.09 12.38
N GLU A 20 -27.37 20.82 12.26
CA GLU A 20 -26.47 20.16 13.20
C GLU A 20 -25.03 20.21 12.65
N ILE A 21 -24.08 20.63 13.50
CA ILE A 21 -22.65 20.63 13.17
C ILE A 21 -21.95 19.64 14.09
N LEU A 22 -21.41 18.58 13.50
CA LEU A 22 -20.68 17.56 14.24
C LEU A 22 -19.25 18.03 14.52
N LEU A 23 -18.87 17.97 15.79
CA LEU A 23 -17.54 18.36 16.26
C LEU A 23 -16.71 17.11 16.54
N TYR A 24 -15.88 16.74 15.57
CA TYR A 24 -14.86 15.70 15.77
C TYR A 24 -13.57 16.32 16.29
N ARG A 25 -12.87 15.57 17.14
CA ARG A 25 -11.48 15.86 17.52
C ARG A 25 -10.59 15.77 16.27
N VAL A 26 -9.58 16.63 16.17
CA VAL A 26 -8.62 16.63 15.05
C VAL A 26 -7.87 15.30 14.90
N GLU A 27 -7.75 14.53 15.98
CA GLU A 27 -7.16 13.21 16.02
C GLU A 27 -7.98 12.14 15.28
N VAL A 28 -9.31 12.29 15.20
CA VAL A 28 -10.19 11.28 14.58
C VAL A 28 -9.89 11.09 13.08
N PRO A 29 -9.86 12.15 12.24
CA PRO A 29 -9.45 11.99 10.85
C PRO A 29 -8.01 11.51 10.70
N VAL A 30 -7.11 11.90 11.62
CA VAL A 30 -5.71 11.41 11.62
C VAL A 30 -5.65 9.90 11.77
N TYR A 31 -6.34 9.34 12.77
CA TYR A 31 -6.31 7.90 13.05
C TYR A 31 -7.09 7.10 12.01
N SER A 32 -8.19 7.65 11.48
CA SER A 32 -8.98 6.98 10.43
C SER A 32 -8.23 6.78 9.11
N ALA A 33 -7.17 7.56 8.86
CA ALA A 33 -6.35 7.42 7.66
C ALA A 33 -5.30 6.31 7.78
N VAL A 34 -5.03 5.78 8.98
CA VAL A 34 -3.98 4.78 9.20
C VAL A 34 -4.23 3.48 8.42
N PRO A 35 -5.40 2.81 8.51
CA PRO A 35 -5.63 1.57 7.76
C PRO A 35 -5.48 1.71 6.24
N PRO A 36 -6.14 2.68 5.56
CA PRO A 36 -6.05 2.74 4.10
C PRO A 36 -4.68 3.21 3.60
N VAL A 37 -3.93 4.02 4.37
CA VAL A 37 -2.53 4.36 4.02
C VAL A 37 -1.63 3.14 4.16
N ALA A 38 -1.81 2.31 5.20
CA ALA A 38 -1.06 1.07 5.38
C ALA A 38 -1.35 0.05 4.26
N GLN A 39 -2.62 -0.08 3.83
CA GLN A 39 -3.01 -0.90 2.67
C GLN A 39 -2.38 -0.38 1.37
N HIS A 40 -2.34 0.94 1.17
CA HIS A 40 -1.71 1.51 -0.01
C HIS A 40 -0.19 1.24 -0.04
N LEU A 41 0.48 1.34 1.11
CA LEU A 41 1.90 1.00 1.25
C LEU A 41 2.18 -0.46 0.87
N THR A 42 1.36 -1.40 1.30
CA THR A 42 1.54 -2.82 0.94
C THR A 42 1.24 -3.09 -0.53
N MET A 43 0.23 -2.45 -1.13
CA MET A 43 -0.06 -2.56 -2.55
C MET A 43 1.11 -2.05 -3.41
N ALA A 44 1.70 -0.90 -3.05
CA ALA A 44 2.89 -0.38 -3.73
C ALA A 44 4.11 -1.29 -3.56
N THR A 45 4.28 -1.88 -2.38
CA THR A 45 5.37 -2.83 -2.09
C THR A 45 5.23 -4.15 -2.86
N LEU A 46 3.99 -4.63 -3.04
CA LEU A 46 3.68 -5.82 -3.83
C LEU A 46 4.07 -5.63 -5.31
N GLY A 47 3.61 -4.53 -5.92
CA GLY A 47 3.77 -4.21 -7.35
C GLY A 47 3.21 -5.27 -8.32
N THR A 48 3.46 -5.05 -9.61
CA THR A 48 3.12 -6.02 -10.68
C THR A 48 4.29 -6.95 -11.00
N PHE A 49 4.02 -8.04 -11.74
CA PHE A 49 5.07 -8.95 -12.20
C PHE A 49 6.18 -8.18 -12.96
N HIS A 50 5.80 -7.34 -13.91
CA HIS A 50 6.74 -6.59 -14.75
C HIS A 50 7.49 -5.51 -13.98
N GLU A 51 6.90 -4.93 -12.94
CA GLU A 51 7.62 -4.00 -12.05
C GLU A 51 8.69 -4.69 -11.21
N ARG A 52 8.45 -5.93 -10.77
CA ARG A 52 9.43 -6.70 -9.99
C ARG A 52 10.51 -7.34 -10.86
N ARG A 53 10.17 -7.73 -12.07
CA ARG A 53 11.03 -8.57 -12.91
C ARG A 53 11.58 -7.87 -14.16
N GLY A 54 11.07 -6.68 -14.50
CA GLY A 54 11.44 -6.01 -15.75
C GLY A 54 10.93 -6.79 -16.96
N GLU A 55 11.69 -6.75 -18.05
CA GLU A 55 11.30 -7.38 -19.32
C GLU A 55 11.47 -8.91 -19.29
N GLN A 56 10.46 -9.64 -19.78
CA GLN A 56 10.42 -11.11 -19.75
C GLN A 56 11.55 -11.75 -20.56
N SER A 57 12.04 -11.07 -21.61
CA SER A 57 13.13 -11.57 -22.44
C SER A 57 14.43 -11.81 -21.67
N LEU A 58 14.64 -11.09 -20.56
CA LEU A 58 15.79 -11.26 -19.67
C LEU A 58 15.69 -12.54 -18.81
N LEU A 59 14.47 -13.08 -18.65
CA LEU A 59 14.19 -14.30 -17.90
C LEU A 59 14.13 -15.57 -18.77
N SER A 60 13.88 -15.41 -20.07
CA SER A 60 13.77 -16.54 -21.01
C SER A 60 15.08 -16.94 -21.68
N SER A 61 16.10 -16.07 -21.67
CA SER A 61 17.32 -16.24 -22.48
C SER A 61 18.42 -17.04 -21.80
N ASP A 62 18.42 -17.11 -20.46
CA ASP A 62 19.42 -17.83 -19.69
C ASP A 62 18.74 -18.74 -18.67
N THR A 63 18.98 -20.05 -18.81
CA THR A 63 18.68 -21.05 -17.78
C THR A 63 19.61 -20.89 -16.57
N ASP A 64 20.68 -20.10 -16.70
CA ASP A 64 21.49 -19.67 -15.57
C ASP A 64 20.67 -18.73 -14.69
N LEU A 65 20.51 -19.16 -13.42
CA LEU A 65 19.86 -18.37 -12.39
C LEU A 65 20.51 -16.99 -12.36
N GLN A 66 19.73 -15.92 -12.51
CA GLN A 66 20.11 -14.63 -11.95
C GLN A 66 19.65 -14.70 -10.49
N PRO A 67 20.52 -15.13 -9.55
CA PRO A 67 20.05 -15.58 -8.26
C PRO A 67 19.53 -14.41 -7.44
N VAL A 68 19.83 -13.16 -7.76
CA VAL A 68 19.48 -12.00 -6.95
C VAL A 68 18.96 -10.86 -7.83
N TRP A 69 17.91 -10.18 -7.36
CA TRP A 69 17.35 -8.98 -7.96
C TRP A 69 17.04 -7.93 -6.89
N GLY A 70 16.91 -6.68 -7.31
CA GLY A 70 16.53 -5.58 -6.44
C GLY A 70 15.69 -4.54 -7.18
N ARG A 71 14.80 -3.87 -6.44
CA ARG A 71 13.91 -2.82 -6.92
C ARG A 71 13.91 -1.66 -5.92
N ILE A 72 13.93 -0.44 -6.45
CA ILE A 72 13.66 0.78 -5.70
C ILE A 72 12.44 1.44 -6.36
N PHE A 73 11.54 1.97 -5.56
CA PHE A 73 10.32 2.63 -6.03
C PHE A 73 9.97 3.81 -5.15
N GLY A 74 9.23 4.76 -5.72
CA GLY A 74 8.73 5.92 -5.01
C GLY A 74 7.59 6.57 -5.80
N GLN A 75 6.70 7.25 -5.08
CA GLN A 75 5.54 7.91 -5.67
C GLN A 75 5.11 9.10 -4.80
N ASP A 76 4.64 10.16 -5.44
CA ASP A 76 3.81 11.15 -4.78
C ASP A 76 2.42 10.54 -4.57
N ALA A 77 1.88 10.63 -3.36
CA ALA A 77 0.62 10.01 -2.98
C ALA A 77 -0.37 11.07 -2.50
N LYS A 78 -1.41 11.29 -3.30
CA LYS A 78 -2.56 12.13 -2.97
C LYS A 78 -3.80 11.26 -2.92
N MET A 79 -4.33 11.06 -1.73
CA MET A 79 -5.42 10.14 -1.46
C MET A 79 -6.52 10.85 -0.67
N GLY A 80 -7.76 10.49 -0.93
CA GLY A 80 -8.92 11.00 -0.20
C GLY A 80 -9.93 9.88 -0.06
N TRP A 81 -10.49 9.76 1.14
CA TRP A 81 -11.48 8.74 1.46
C TRP A 81 -12.78 9.42 1.89
N SER A 82 -13.90 8.89 1.41
CA SER A 82 -15.20 9.26 1.93
C SER A 82 -15.43 8.60 3.29
N GLY A 83 -16.19 9.24 4.16
CA GLY A 83 -16.62 8.66 5.42
C GLY A 83 -16.99 9.74 6.43
N THR A 84 -17.20 9.33 7.67
CA THR A 84 -17.65 10.21 8.77
C THR A 84 -16.78 11.45 8.95
N VAL A 85 -15.47 11.35 8.69
CA VAL A 85 -14.51 12.46 8.82
C VAL A 85 -13.75 12.78 7.53
N SER A 86 -14.12 12.13 6.43
CA SER A 86 -13.56 12.29 5.07
C SER A 86 -12.06 12.65 5.03
N PRO A 87 -11.17 11.78 5.53
CA PRO A 87 -9.75 12.08 5.62
C PRO A 87 -9.10 12.14 4.23
N SER A 88 -8.07 12.96 4.08
CA SER A 88 -7.22 13.01 2.90
C SER A 88 -5.76 13.09 3.29
N PHE A 89 -4.90 12.40 2.54
CA PHE A 89 -3.46 12.33 2.73
C PHE A 89 -2.74 12.92 1.51
N ASP A 90 -1.77 13.79 1.75
CA ASP A 90 -0.85 14.31 0.74
C ASP A 90 0.58 14.08 1.24
N GLY A 91 1.33 13.22 0.56
CA GLY A 91 2.65 12.80 1.00
C GLY A 91 3.42 12.03 -0.05
N THR A 92 4.49 11.38 0.40
CA THR A 92 5.39 10.62 -0.47
C THR A 92 5.56 9.20 0.05
N LEU A 93 5.67 8.25 -0.87
CA LEU A 93 6.09 6.89 -0.60
C LEU A 93 7.50 6.67 -1.13
N PHE A 94 8.30 5.93 -0.37
CA PHE A 94 9.57 5.36 -0.81
C PHE A 94 9.63 3.88 -0.44
N GLY A 95 10.27 3.07 -1.27
CA GLY A 95 10.48 1.67 -0.95
C GLY A 95 11.63 1.00 -1.69
N LEU A 96 12.09 -0.07 -1.08
CA LEU A 96 13.18 -0.92 -1.55
C LEU A 96 12.80 -2.38 -1.37
N GLN A 97 13.17 -3.21 -2.32
CA GLN A 97 12.89 -4.64 -2.33
C GLN A 97 14.10 -5.37 -2.89
N ALA A 98 14.45 -6.49 -2.28
CA ALA A 98 15.51 -7.36 -2.76
C ALA A 98 15.08 -8.82 -2.59
N GLY A 99 15.35 -9.63 -3.60
CA GLY A 99 14.93 -11.02 -3.61
C GLY A 99 15.91 -11.91 -4.34
N PHE A 100 15.68 -13.21 -4.22
CA PHE A 100 16.52 -14.22 -4.83
C PHE A 100 15.72 -15.40 -5.37
N ASP A 101 16.13 -15.89 -6.54
CA ASP A 101 15.54 -17.05 -7.21
C ASP A 101 16.11 -18.33 -6.57
N LEU A 102 15.23 -19.15 -5.99
CA LEU A 102 15.55 -20.47 -5.40
C LEU A 102 15.42 -21.61 -6.42
N ILE A 103 14.45 -21.49 -7.33
CA ILE A 103 14.11 -22.50 -8.32
C ILE A 103 14.06 -21.82 -9.67
N GLY A 104 14.72 -22.43 -10.65
CA GLY A 104 14.53 -22.18 -12.07
C GLY A 104 14.52 -23.54 -12.77
N ARG A 105 13.35 -24.01 -13.21
CA ARG A 105 13.25 -25.31 -13.89
C ARG A 105 12.45 -25.19 -15.17
N GLU A 106 12.90 -25.88 -16.20
CA GLU A 106 12.06 -26.16 -17.36
C GLU A 106 11.19 -27.39 -17.08
N THR A 107 9.91 -27.27 -17.39
CA THR A 107 8.92 -28.36 -17.28
C THR A 107 8.91 -29.20 -18.56
N ALA A 108 8.33 -30.41 -18.51
CA ALA A 108 8.22 -31.27 -19.70
C ALA A 108 7.40 -30.63 -20.85
N SER A 109 6.52 -29.68 -20.54
CA SER A 109 5.80 -28.88 -21.55
C SER A 109 6.64 -27.74 -22.14
N GLY A 110 7.86 -27.54 -21.64
CA GLY A 110 8.82 -26.46 -21.90
C GLY A 110 8.35 -25.08 -21.43
N SER A 111 7.53 -25.05 -20.37
CA SER A 111 7.32 -23.85 -19.57
C SER A 111 8.42 -23.74 -18.51
N VAL A 112 8.80 -22.53 -18.12
CA VAL A 112 9.81 -22.29 -17.09
C VAL A 112 9.11 -21.90 -15.79
N ASP A 113 9.33 -22.67 -14.73
CA ASP A 113 8.92 -22.31 -13.38
C ASP A 113 10.08 -21.59 -12.68
N ARG A 114 9.81 -20.41 -12.12
CA ARG A 114 10.71 -19.69 -11.22
C ARG A 114 10.04 -19.48 -9.88
N ALA A 115 10.77 -19.72 -8.79
CA ALA A 115 10.28 -19.41 -7.45
C ALA A 115 11.40 -18.83 -6.60
N GLY A 116 11.05 -17.95 -5.67
CA GLY A 116 12.04 -17.26 -4.86
C GLY A 116 11.44 -16.60 -3.63
N LEU A 117 12.31 -15.98 -2.85
CA LEU A 117 11.98 -15.24 -1.65
C LEU A 117 12.46 -13.80 -1.79
N PHE A 118 11.84 -12.88 -1.05
CA PHE A 118 12.26 -11.49 -1.00
C PHE A 118 12.01 -10.86 0.37
N LEU A 119 12.75 -9.78 0.59
CA LEU A 119 12.54 -8.82 1.66
C LEU A 119 12.21 -7.47 1.04
N ALA A 120 11.36 -6.70 1.69
CA ALA A 120 11.05 -5.33 1.28
C ALA A 120 10.93 -4.42 2.49
N TYR A 121 11.22 -3.14 2.27
CA TYR A 121 10.92 -2.07 3.20
C TYR A 121 10.27 -0.94 2.42
N GLY A 122 9.20 -0.39 2.96
CA GLY A 122 8.56 0.80 2.42
C GLY A 122 8.16 1.75 3.53
N SER A 123 8.11 3.04 3.22
CA SER A 123 7.60 4.07 4.11
C SER A 123 6.75 5.08 3.36
N MET A 124 5.76 5.64 4.05
CA MET A 124 4.93 6.75 3.64
C MET A 124 4.93 7.80 4.73
N ASN A 125 5.20 9.04 4.37
CA ASN A 125 5.08 10.19 5.27
C ASN A 125 4.33 11.31 4.55
N GLY A 126 3.40 11.95 5.24
CA GLY A 126 2.59 13.02 4.65
C GLY A 126 1.69 13.75 5.65
N ASP A 127 1.07 14.81 5.15
CA ASP A 127 0.14 15.65 5.88
C ASP A 127 -1.30 15.13 5.70
N LEU A 128 -2.11 15.28 6.74
CA LEU A 128 -3.51 14.88 6.78
C LEU A 128 -4.45 16.08 6.88
N ARG A 129 -5.52 16.01 6.09
CA ARG A 129 -6.69 16.88 6.22
C ARG A 129 -7.95 16.04 6.46
N GLY A 130 -8.98 16.64 7.03
CA GLY A 130 -10.26 15.98 7.23
C GLY A 130 -11.28 16.86 7.93
N GLN A 131 -12.45 16.30 8.20
CA GLN A 131 -13.50 16.97 8.95
C GLN A 131 -13.17 16.92 10.45
N ALA A 132 -12.97 18.10 11.04
CA ALA A 132 -12.75 18.27 12.47
C ALA A 132 -13.23 19.66 12.91
N LEU A 133 -13.63 19.79 14.18
CA LEU A 133 -14.10 21.07 14.75
C LEU A 133 -15.24 21.73 13.94
N GLY A 134 -16.05 20.93 13.24
CA GLY A 134 -17.16 21.41 12.41
C GLY A 134 -16.74 21.96 11.04
N GLN A 135 -15.47 21.84 10.66
CA GLN A 135 -14.93 22.30 9.38
C GLN A 135 -14.44 21.11 8.54
N ASP A 136 -14.74 21.13 7.26
CA ASP A 136 -14.26 20.12 6.29
C ASP A 136 -12.88 20.49 5.74
N GLY A 137 -12.05 19.49 5.47
CA GLY A 137 -10.72 19.69 4.85
C GLY A 137 -9.72 20.47 5.72
N LEU A 138 -9.95 20.52 7.03
CA LEU A 138 -9.05 21.16 7.99
C LEU A 138 -7.71 20.42 8.02
N ALA A 139 -6.59 21.12 8.13
CA ALA A 139 -5.30 20.49 8.38
C ALA A 139 -5.26 19.95 9.81
N VAL A 140 -5.23 18.62 9.94
CA VAL A 140 -5.48 17.93 11.21
C VAL A 140 -4.24 17.27 11.80
N GLY A 141 -3.19 17.04 11.02
CA GLY A 141 -1.98 16.39 11.50
C GLY A 141 -1.10 15.84 10.39
N ASN A 142 -0.25 14.89 10.75
CA ASN A 142 0.62 14.14 9.87
C ASN A 142 0.57 12.64 10.20
N LEU A 143 1.09 11.85 9.27
CA LEU A 143 1.18 10.41 9.40
C LEU A 143 2.48 9.91 8.80
N ASP A 144 3.20 9.13 9.58
CA ASP A 144 4.36 8.34 9.18
C ASP A 144 4.02 6.86 9.38
N VAL A 145 4.06 6.08 8.30
CA VAL A 145 3.86 4.62 8.34
C VAL A 145 4.95 3.95 7.55
N SER A 146 5.54 2.92 8.11
CA SER A 146 6.51 2.05 7.48
C SER A 146 6.07 0.59 7.56
N GLY A 147 6.59 -0.21 6.65
CA GLY A 147 6.29 -1.63 6.54
C GLY A 147 7.55 -2.41 6.17
N THR A 148 7.94 -3.37 7.01
CA THR A 148 8.96 -4.37 6.66
C THR A 148 8.27 -5.65 6.24
N SER A 149 8.56 -6.12 5.03
CA SER A 149 7.87 -7.25 4.44
C SER A 149 8.80 -8.41 4.13
N VAL A 150 8.28 -9.61 4.32
CA VAL A 150 8.91 -10.87 3.90
C VAL A 150 7.94 -11.59 2.98
N GLY A 151 8.41 -12.09 1.85
CA GLY A 151 7.51 -12.73 0.89
C GLY A 151 8.17 -13.79 0.03
N GLY A 152 7.32 -14.56 -0.62
CA GLY A 152 7.69 -15.55 -1.61
C GLY A 152 6.89 -15.36 -2.89
N TYR A 153 7.47 -15.76 -4.01
CA TYR A 153 6.81 -15.73 -5.30
C TYR A 153 7.03 -17.01 -6.07
N TRP A 154 6.10 -17.27 -6.99
CA TRP A 154 6.20 -18.29 -8.01
C TRP A 154 5.69 -17.72 -9.33
N THR A 155 6.50 -17.82 -10.38
CA THR A 155 6.15 -17.41 -11.72
C THR A 155 6.30 -18.60 -12.67
N ARG A 156 5.28 -18.87 -13.48
CA ARG A 156 5.36 -19.78 -14.63
C ARG A 156 5.33 -18.99 -15.92
N LEU A 157 6.33 -19.22 -16.78
CA LEU A 157 6.43 -18.66 -18.12
C LEU A 157 6.17 -19.77 -19.14
N GLY A 158 5.16 -19.61 -19.98
CA GLY A 158 4.84 -20.55 -21.05
C GLY A 158 5.63 -20.30 -22.32
N LYS A 159 5.69 -21.32 -23.20
CA LYS A 159 6.36 -21.23 -24.53
C LYS A 159 5.89 -20.08 -25.40
N SER A 160 4.60 -19.74 -25.29
CA SER A 160 3.98 -18.65 -26.06
C SER A 160 4.21 -17.27 -25.42
N GLY A 161 4.99 -17.17 -24.34
CA GLY A 161 5.24 -15.93 -23.60
C GLY A 161 4.19 -15.58 -22.55
N TRP A 162 3.13 -16.39 -22.39
CA TRP A 162 2.16 -16.16 -21.31
C TRP A 162 2.82 -16.37 -19.96
N TYR A 163 2.34 -15.64 -18.95
CA TYR A 163 2.83 -15.79 -17.59
C TYR A 163 1.70 -15.95 -16.59
N LEU A 164 2.00 -16.64 -15.50
CA LEU A 164 1.21 -16.68 -14.28
C LEU A 164 2.15 -16.43 -13.11
N ASP A 165 1.85 -15.45 -12.30
CA ASP A 165 2.67 -14.98 -11.19
C ASP A 165 1.84 -14.96 -9.91
N GLY A 166 2.32 -15.68 -8.89
CA GLY A 166 1.73 -15.74 -7.57
C GLY A 166 2.69 -15.17 -6.54
N VAL A 167 2.18 -14.35 -5.62
CA VAL A 167 2.97 -13.75 -4.53
C VAL A 167 2.21 -13.92 -3.22
N LEU A 168 2.96 -14.22 -2.16
CA LEU A 168 2.49 -14.15 -0.78
C LEU A 168 3.49 -13.34 0.03
N MET A 169 3.00 -12.36 0.76
CA MET A 169 3.81 -11.40 1.52
C MET A 169 3.19 -11.19 2.90
N ALA A 170 4.02 -11.22 3.94
CA ALA A 170 3.68 -10.77 5.28
C ALA A 170 4.40 -9.47 5.58
N THR A 171 3.72 -8.50 6.16
CA THR A 171 4.23 -7.16 6.45
C THR A 171 4.05 -6.84 7.92
N PHE A 172 5.10 -6.30 8.53
CA PHE A 172 5.10 -5.76 9.90
C PHE A 172 5.12 -4.24 9.80
N PHE A 173 4.09 -3.60 10.35
CA PHE A 173 3.92 -2.16 10.30
C PHE A 173 4.48 -1.49 11.54
N GLY A 174 4.99 -0.28 11.34
CA GLY A 174 5.49 0.59 12.41
C GLY A 174 5.38 2.05 11.97
N GLY A 175 5.16 2.97 12.89
CA GLY A 175 5.09 4.39 12.57
C GLY A 175 4.43 5.22 13.66
N SER A 176 3.95 6.39 13.31
CA SER A 176 3.23 7.28 14.21
C SER A 176 2.22 8.15 13.47
N ALA A 177 1.10 8.44 14.12
CA ALA A 177 0.07 9.33 13.61
C ALA A 177 -0.14 10.45 14.62
N SER A 178 0.19 11.69 14.25
CA SER A 178 0.16 12.84 15.17
C SER A 178 -0.74 13.95 14.65
N SER A 179 -1.60 14.48 15.51
CA SER A 179 -2.43 15.63 15.17
C SER A 179 -1.66 16.95 15.22
N SER A 180 -2.27 18.01 14.69
CA SER A 180 -1.77 19.39 14.75
C SER A 180 -1.65 19.95 16.18
N ARG A 181 -2.07 19.19 17.19
CA ARG A 181 -1.92 19.49 18.63
C ARG A 181 -0.84 18.65 19.32
N ASP A 182 0.01 17.97 18.55
CA ASP A 182 1.05 17.05 19.04
C ASP A 182 0.49 15.92 19.93
N ILE A 183 -0.75 15.52 19.66
CA ILE A 183 -1.41 14.36 20.28
C ILE A 183 -1.50 13.29 19.22
N GLY A 184 -0.95 12.12 19.50
CA GLY A 184 -0.80 11.05 18.53
C GLY A 184 -0.86 9.66 19.15
N ILE A 185 -0.76 8.67 18.27
CA ILE A 185 -0.64 7.25 18.59
C ILE A 185 0.57 6.68 17.85
N ASP A 186 1.17 5.65 18.44
CA ASP A 186 2.10 4.78 17.72
C ASP A 186 1.29 3.86 16.79
N VAL A 187 1.77 3.68 15.57
CA VAL A 187 1.19 2.75 14.60
C VAL A 187 1.97 1.44 14.68
N GLY A 188 1.27 0.35 14.93
CA GLY A 188 1.81 -1.00 14.94
C GLY A 188 0.81 -1.98 14.34
N GLY A 189 1.30 -3.11 13.83
CA GLY A 189 0.42 -4.16 13.35
C GLY A 189 1.07 -5.09 12.35
N THR A 190 0.25 -5.98 11.79
CA THR A 190 0.66 -6.95 10.78
C THR A 190 -0.32 -7.00 9.63
N GLY A 191 0.16 -7.40 8.47
CA GLY A 191 -0.68 -7.65 7.31
C GLY A 191 -0.19 -8.85 6.51
N VAL A 192 -1.13 -9.48 5.82
CA VAL A 192 -0.85 -10.53 4.84
C VAL A 192 -1.42 -10.07 3.50
N THR A 193 -0.65 -10.23 2.43
CA THR A 193 -1.07 -9.90 1.07
C THR A 193 -0.78 -11.08 0.17
N ALA A 194 -1.78 -11.53 -0.57
CA ALA A 194 -1.66 -12.56 -1.59
C ALA A 194 -2.10 -12.00 -2.94
N SER A 195 -1.36 -12.31 -4.00
CA SER A 195 -1.73 -11.91 -5.35
C SER A 195 -1.57 -13.01 -6.37
N LEU A 196 -2.44 -13.00 -7.37
CA LEU A 196 -2.31 -13.81 -8.56
C LEU A 196 -2.47 -12.90 -9.79
N GLU A 197 -1.42 -12.81 -10.61
CA GLU A 197 -1.38 -12.04 -11.84
C GLU A 197 -1.15 -12.99 -13.03
N GLY A 198 -1.83 -12.75 -14.14
CA GLY A 198 -1.54 -13.46 -15.38
C GLY A 198 -1.67 -12.54 -16.59
N GLY A 199 -0.88 -12.85 -17.62
CA GLY A 199 -0.93 -12.14 -18.89
C GLY A 199 -0.63 -13.05 -20.07
N TYR A 200 -1.13 -12.66 -21.25
CA TYR A 200 -1.01 -13.44 -22.47
C TYR A 200 -0.58 -12.55 -23.65
N PRO A 201 0.68 -12.59 -24.10
CA PRO A 201 1.13 -11.76 -25.20
C PRO A 201 0.55 -12.25 -26.54
N VAL A 202 -0.01 -11.31 -27.30
CA VAL A 202 -0.54 -11.52 -28.65
C VAL A 202 0.27 -10.67 -29.61
N ALA A 203 0.98 -11.32 -30.53
CA ALA A 203 1.72 -10.62 -31.58
C ALA A 203 0.75 -9.95 -32.57
N LEU A 204 0.85 -8.63 -32.71
CA LEU A 204 0.07 -7.84 -33.67
C LEU A 204 0.79 -7.68 -35.02
N GLY A 205 2.09 -8.03 -35.06
CA GLY A 205 2.95 -7.89 -36.23
C GLY A 205 3.85 -6.64 -36.15
N GLN A 206 4.87 -6.57 -37.02
CA GLN A 206 5.84 -5.47 -37.07
C GLN A 206 6.58 -5.21 -35.73
N GLY A 207 6.78 -6.26 -34.93
CA GLY A 207 7.43 -6.15 -33.62
C GLY A 207 6.50 -5.77 -32.46
N TRP A 208 5.26 -5.39 -32.74
CA TRP A 208 4.28 -5.03 -31.70
C TRP A 208 3.64 -6.27 -31.07
N THR A 209 3.54 -6.23 -29.75
CA THR A 209 2.88 -7.24 -28.92
C THR A 209 1.89 -6.57 -27.98
N LEU A 210 0.65 -7.06 -27.99
CA LEU A 210 -0.38 -6.65 -27.05
C LEU A 210 -0.57 -7.75 -26.02
N GLU A 211 -0.39 -7.43 -24.75
CA GLU A 211 -0.52 -8.37 -23.63
C GLU A 211 -1.67 -7.93 -22.73
N PRO A 212 -2.85 -8.56 -22.81
CA PRO A 212 -3.88 -8.43 -21.79
C PRO A 212 -3.38 -9.03 -20.48
N GLN A 213 -3.69 -8.34 -19.38
CA GLN A 213 -3.30 -8.70 -18.04
C GLN A 213 -4.49 -8.65 -17.09
N ALA A 214 -4.54 -9.59 -16.16
CA ALA A 214 -5.46 -9.57 -15.05
C ALA A 214 -4.73 -9.89 -13.75
N GLN A 215 -5.10 -9.22 -12.68
CA GLN A 215 -4.53 -9.43 -11.35
C GLN A 215 -5.65 -9.42 -10.31
N LEU A 216 -5.57 -10.36 -9.38
CA LEU A 216 -6.38 -10.41 -8.18
C LEU A 216 -5.46 -10.29 -6.97
N VAL A 217 -5.80 -9.42 -6.03
CA VAL A 217 -5.08 -9.22 -4.78
C VAL A 217 -6.07 -9.38 -3.63
N TRP A 218 -5.67 -10.14 -2.63
CA TRP A 218 -6.34 -10.21 -1.34
C TRP A 218 -5.39 -9.70 -0.27
N GLN A 219 -5.90 -8.87 0.64
CA GLN A 219 -5.14 -8.31 1.74
C GLN A 219 -5.92 -8.48 3.03
N HIS A 220 -5.19 -8.85 4.09
CA HIS A 220 -5.68 -8.84 5.46
C HIS A 220 -4.80 -7.90 6.26
N LEU A 221 -5.39 -6.92 6.94
CA LEU A 221 -4.69 -5.97 7.80
C LEU A 221 -5.22 -6.08 9.23
N ALA A 222 -4.30 -6.25 10.18
CA ALA A 222 -4.59 -6.24 11.61
C ALA A 222 -3.65 -5.24 12.29
N LEU A 223 -4.19 -4.07 12.62
CA LEU A 223 -3.47 -3.03 13.37
C LEU A 223 -3.65 -3.22 14.87
N ASP A 224 -2.64 -2.84 15.65
CA ASP A 224 -2.69 -2.90 17.10
C ASP A 224 -3.56 -1.78 17.67
N ASP A 225 -4.34 -2.08 18.71
CA ASP A 225 -5.04 -1.07 19.49
C ASP A 225 -4.05 -0.06 20.09
N ALA A 226 -4.38 1.22 19.98
CA ALA A 226 -3.55 2.30 20.47
C ALA A 226 -4.27 3.16 21.51
N LYS A 227 -3.52 4.02 22.19
CA LYS A 227 -4.07 4.98 23.15
C LYS A 227 -3.38 6.32 22.97
N ASP A 228 -4.18 7.35 22.79
CA ASP A 228 -3.69 8.72 22.87
C ASP A 228 -3.84 9.23 24.32
N ARG A 229 -3.56 10.53 24.53
CA ARG A 229 -3.66 11.17 25.85
C ARG A 229 -5.07 11.15 26.46
N PHE A 230 -6.11 10.98 25.65
CA PHE A 230 -7.51 11.21 26.03
C PHE A 230 -8.44 10.01 25.80
N SER A 231 -8.05 9.04 24.97
CA SER A 231 -8.91 8.00 24.42
C SER A 231 -8.11 6.77 23.97
N SER A 232 -8.77 5.62 24.02
CA SER A 232 -8.33 4.42 23.30
C SER A 232 -8.86 4.44 21.87
N VAL A 233 -8.05 3.94 20.95
CA VAL A 233 -8.36 3.79 19.54
C VAL A 233 -8.20 2.31 19.21
N SER A 234 -9.28 1.68 18.80
CA SER A 234 -9.24 0.30 18.30
C SER A 234 -9.39 0.30 16.79
N PHE A 235 -8.65 -0.58 16.14
CA PHE A 235 -8.77 -0.81 14.70
C PHE A 235 -9.41 -2.18 14.50
N ASP A 236 -10.49 -2.22 13.72
CA ASP A 236 -11.03 -3.49 13.27
C ASP A 236 -10.06 -4.13 12.26
N SER A 237 -10.09 -5.46 12.20
CA SER A 237 -9.34 -6.17 11.17
C SER A 237 -10.08 -6.05 9.84
N ASP A 238 -9.34 -5.66 8.81
CA ASP A 238 -9.90 -5.34 7.50
C ASP A 238 -9.38 -6.33 6.45
N ASP A 239 -10.31 -7.02 5.79
CA ASP A 239 -10.06 -7.82 4.59
C ASP A 239 -10.46 -7.01 3.35
N ASP A 240 -9.53 -6.85 2.40
CA ASP A 240 -9.79 -6.21 1.11
C ASP A 240 -9.49 -7.17 -0.05
N VAL A 241 -10.26 -7.02 -1.12
CA VAL A 241 -10.05 -7.73 -2.38
C VAL A 241 -10.06 -6.73 -3.53
N ALA A 242 -8.92 -6.58 -4.18
CA ALA A 242 -8.74 -5.71 -5.33
C ALA A 242 -8.51 -6.52 -6.61
N GLY A 243 -9.14 -6.09 -7.70
CA GLY A 243 -8.95 -6.66 -9.04
C GLY A 243 -8.44 -5.61 -10.01
N ARG A 244 -7.52 -5.99 -10.89
CA ARG A 244 -7.02 -5.16 -11.99
C ARG A 244 -7.16 -5.92 -13.31
N ILE A 245 -7.61 -5.22 -14.34
CA ILE A 245 -7.59 -5.69 -15.73
C ILE A 245 -6.93 -4.59 -16.55
N GLY A 246 -5.98 -4.94 -17.40
CA GLY A 246 -5.24 -3.98 -18.20
C GLY A 246 -4.73 -4.57 -19.51
N LEU A 247 -4.20 -3.70 -20.36
CA LEU A 247 -3.51 -4.07 -21.59
C LEU A 247 -2.13 -3.41 -21.58
N ARG A 248 -1.09 -4.16 -21.89
CA ARG A 248 0.26 -3.65 -22.13
C ARG A 248 0.56 -3.75 -23.63
N LEU A 249 1.05 -2.66 -24.22
CA LEU A 249 1.54 -2.63 -25.60
C LEU A 249 3.05 -2.44 -25.56
N GLN A 250 3.80 -3.28 -26.27
CA GLN A 250 5.25 -3.23 -26.40
C GLN A 250 5.71 -3.49 -27.82
#